data_AF-A0A958ZNS5-F1
#
_entry.id   AF-A0A958ZNS5-F1
#
_cell.length_a   1.000
_cell.length_b   1.000
_cell.length_c   1.000
_cell.angle_alpha   90.00
_cell.angle_beta   90.00
_cell.angle_gamma   90.00
#
_symmetry.space_group_name_H-M   'P 1'
#
loop_
_entity.id
_entity.type
_entity.pdbx_description
1 polymer ?
#
loop_
_entity_poly.entity_id
_entity_poly.type
_entity_poly.pdbx_seq_one_letter_code
_entity_poly.pdbx_strand_id
1 'polypeptide(L)'
;ITSVVKPKDNFLVVKVDNKRSKDAVPTINTDWWNYGGITRDVKLIEEPATYIQDYSIQLKKDSKNTITGYVKLNNVKKEEKVTIEIPELKISKNIIIHGEGKISYELEGKKIVFWSPQIPKLYTVIIKTQYQRIEDQIGFKNIATKGANILLNDKPIFLRGISIHEENPIKGGRAYSEADALVLLSWAKELGCNYVRLAHYPHNEHIVRMADKIGIMVWEEIPVYWTVQFDNEKTLQNAKNQLTEAITRDKNRAAIIIWSMANETPPSDIRNNFLKELISHTKTLDTTRLISAALEKHYKDGVNIVDDSIGNYLDIVAFNQYTGWYGGSLEEAPNSKWNIHFNKPVVISEFGGGALYGLHGTIKERWTEEYQEYLYEQNLKMIEKIPNIRGVSPWILADFRSPRRLLPVIQDGWNRKGLISNNGEKKKAFYTMQQFYEKIKKQYE
;
A
#
# COMPACT_ATOMS: atom_id res chain seq x y z
N ILE A 1 -16.41 -25.40 -6.83
CA ILE A 1 -16.34 -26.61 -7.69
C ILE A 1 -17.45 -27.64 -7.40
N THR A 2 -18.62 -27.19 -6.89
CA THR A 2 -19.66 -28.05 -6.31
C THR A 2 -20.22 -29.10 -7.27
N SER A 3 -20.40 -28.76 -8.55
CA SER A 3 -21.00 -29.65 -9.55
C SER A 3 -20.04 -30.65 -10.19
N VAL A 4 -18.72 -30.53 -9.95
CA VAL A 4 -17.69 -31.28 -10.68
C VAL A 4 -16.77 -32.09 -9.78
N VAL A 5 -16.82 -31.86 -8.46
CA VAL A 5 -16.02 -32.63 -7.49
C VAL A 5 -16.55 -34.07 -7.42
N LYS A 6 -15.63 -35.04 -7.42
CA LYS A 6 -15.91 -36.47 -7.27
C LYS A 6 -15.64 -36.93 -5.83
N PRO A 7 -16.20 -38.05 -5.38
CA PRO A 7 -15.90 -38.59 -4.05
C PRO A 7 -14.42 -38.90 -3.80
N LYS A 8 -13.66 -39.26 -4.84
CA LYS A 8 -12.23 -39.55 -4.80
C LYS A 8 -11.57 -39.25 -6.15
N ASP A 9 -10.24 -39.27 -6.15
CA ASP A 9 -9.41 -39.19 -7.37
C ASP A 9 -9.66 -37.93 -8.22
N ASN A 10 -9.89 -36.80 -7.55
CA ASN A 10 -9.95 -35.49 -8.21
C ASN A 10 -8.54 -35.06 -8.62
N PHE A 11 -8.42 -34.53 -9.84
CA PHE A 11 -7.15 -34.02 -10.36
C PHE A 11 -7.31 -32.56 -10.77
N LEU A 12 -6.48 -31.69 -10.20
CA LEU A 12 -6.42 -30.27 -10.53
C LEU A 12 -5.17 -30.01 -11.38
N VAL A 13 -5.39 -29.49 -12.59
CA VAL A 13 -4.32 -29.03 -13.48
C VAL A 13 -4.40 -27.51 -13.60
N VAL A 14 -3.28 -26.84 -13.38
CA VAL A 14 -3.16 -25.39 -13.54
C VAL A 14 -2.02 -25.10 -14.51
N LYS A 15 -2.35 -24.50 -15.66
CA LYS A 15 -1.35 -23.93 -16.58
C LYS A 15 -1.05 -22.51 -16.16
N VAL A 16 0.19 -22.24 -15.73
CA VAL A 16 0.65 -20.90 -15.35
C VAL A 16 1.62 -20.39 -16.41
N ASP A 17 1.45 -19.14 -16.84
CA ASP A 17 2.32 -18.44 -17.79
C ASP A 17 2.56 -17.01 -17.26
N ASN A 18 3.82 -16.58 -17.20
CA ASN A 18 4.23 -15.26 -16.75
C ASN A 18 4.93 -14.47 -17.87
N LYS A 19 4.66 -14.77 -19.14
CA LYS A 19 5.18 -14.01 -20.27
C LYS A 19 4.71 -12.57 -20.15
N ARG A 20 5.67 -11.66 -20.30
CA ARG A 20 5.41 -10.24 -20.34
C ARG A 20 4.76 -9.86 -21.66
N SER A 21 3.76 -8.99 -21.63
CA SER A 21 3.11 -8.42 -22.82
C SER A 21 2.99 -6.91 -22.71
N LYS A 22 2.83 -6.23 -23.85
CA LYS A 22 2.73 -4.75 -23.90
C LYS A 22 1.43 -4.24 -23.29
N ASP A 23 0.36 -5.01 -23.45
CA ASP A 23 -1.03 -4.75 -23.02
C ASP A 23 -1.35 -5.29 -21.61
N ALA A 24 -0.38 -5.91 -20.93
CA ALA A 24 -0.51 -6.31 -19.54
C ALA A 24 -0.30 -5.12 -18.57
N VAL A 25 -0.77 -5.32 -17.33
CA VAL A 25 -0.55 -4.43 -16.19
C VAL A 25 0.04 -5.30 -15.08
N PRO A 26 1.37 -5.28 -14.84
CA PRO A 26 2.39 -4.41 -15.46
C PRO A 26 2.75 -4.82 -16.91
N THR A 27 3.44 -3.91 -17.62
CA THR A 27 3.89 -4.10 -19.01
C THR A 27 5.25 -4.84 -19.12
N ILE A 28 5.92 -4.76 -20.27
CA ILE A 28 7.16 -5.50 -20.59
C ILE A 28 8.38 -5.14 -19.75
N ASN A 29 8.37 -3.99 -19.07
CA ASN A 29 9.51 -3.47 -18.35
C ASN A 29 9.10 -3.06 -16.93
N THR A 30 9.83 -3.56 -15.94
CA THR A 30 9.65 -3.29 -14.52
C THR A 30 11.02 -3.38 -13.81
N ASP A 31 11.17 -2.79 -12.62
CA ASP A 31 12.40 -2.91 -11.82
C ASP A 31 12.34 -4.02 -10.77
N TRP A 32 11.51 -5.06 -10.96
CA TRP A 32 11.44 -6.20 -10.06
C TRP A 32 11.47 -7.52 -10.82
N TRP A 33 11.79 -8.61 -10.13
CA TRP A 33 11.85 -9.93 -10.72
C TRP A 33 10.46 -10.45 -11.13
N ASN A 34 10.39 -11.04 -12.34
CA ASN A 34 9.17 -11.61 -12.89
C ASN A 34 8.92 -13.03 -12.34
N TYR A 35 8.62 -13.13 -11.04
CA TYR A 35 8.26 -14.40 -10.42
C TYR A 35 6.94 -14.92 -10.98
N GLY A 36 6.99 -16.06 -11.68
CA GLY A 36 5.82 -16.82 -12.10
C GLY A 36 5.51 -17.97 -11.13
N GLY A 37 4.33 -18.57 -11.27
CA GLY A 37 3.88 -19.70 -10.47
C GLY A 37 2.60 -19.41 -9.70
N ILE A 38 2.18 -20.37 -8.87
CA ILE A 38 1.12 -20.19 -7.88
C ILE A 38 1.78 -19.59 -6.64
N THR A 39 1.65 -18.27 -6.46
CA THR A 39 2.47 -17.49 -5.51
C THR A 39 1.82 -17.25 -4.15
N ARG A 40 0.59 -17.71 -3.95
CA ARG A 40 -0.20 -17.58 -2.70
C ARG A 40 -0.99 -18.87 -2.46
N ASP A 41 -1.63 -18.97 -1.31
CA ASP A 41 -2.42 -20.13 -0.90
C ASP A 41 -3.45 -20.56 -1.96
N VAL A 42 -3.59 -21.88 -2.13
CA VAL A 42 -4.71 -22.51 -2.83
C VAL A 42 -5.62 -23.14 -1.79
N LYS A 43 -6.89 -22.71 -1.73
CA LYS A 43 -7.85 -23.15 -0.72
C LYS A 43 -9.07 -23.80 -1.38
N LEU A 44 -9.58 -24.85 -0.75
CA LEU A 44 -10.95 -25.30 -0.95
C LEU A 44 -11.80 -24.66 0.14
N ILE A 45 -12.87 -23.97 -0.25
CA ILE A 45 -13.79 -23.29 0.65
C ILE A 45 -15.15 -23.96 0.48
N GLU A 46 -15.64 -24.57 1.56
CA GLU A 46 -16.96 -25.19 1.63
C GLU A 46 -17.91 -24.22 2.34
N GLU A 47 -19.06 -23.99 1.72
CA GLU A 47 -20.06 -23.04 2.18
C GLU A 47 -21.46 -23.66 2.03
N PRO A 48 -22.44 -23.28 2.88
CA PRO A 48 -23.82 -23.68 2.68
C PRO A 48 -24.38 -23.14 1.35
N ALA A 49 -25.50 -23.71 0.89
CA ALA A 49 -26.12 -23.31 -0.38
C ALA A 49 -26.44 -21.80 -0.46
N THR A 50 -26.80 -21.21 0.68
CA THR A 50 -26.90 -19.77 0.89
C THR A 50 -25.86 -19.35 1.93
N TYR A 51 -24.89 -18.54 1.52
CA TYR A 51 -23.78 -18.08 2.33
C TYR A 51 -23.56 -16.57 2.20
N ILE A 52 -22.79 -16.00 3.13
CA ILE A 52 -22.41 -14.59 3.09
C ILE A 52 -21.32 -14.42 2.04
N GLN A 53 -21.69 -13.88 0.88
CA GLN A 53 -20.78 -13.72 -0.26
C GLN A 53 -19.79 -12.57 -0.03
N ASP A 54 -20.26 -11.46 0.53
CA ASP A 54 -19.42 -10.29 0.77
C ASP A 54 -20.02 -9.39 1.86
N TYR A 55 -19.20 -8.58 2.52
CA TYR A 55 -19.63 -7.57 3.48
C TYR A 55 -18.66 -6.41 3.58
N SER A 56 -19.18 -5.23 3.87
CA SER A 56 -18.39 -4.04 4.21
C SER A 56 -18.84 -3.52 5.57
N ILE A 57 -17.90 -3.23 6.47
CA ILE A 57 -18.14 -2.66 7.80
C ILE A 57 -17.02 -1.68 8.10
N GLN A 58 -17.33 -0.38 8.04
CA GLN A 58 -16.37 0.70 8.29
C GLN A 58 -17.06 1.86 9.01
N LEU A 59 -16.28 2.82 9.49
CA LEU A 59 -16.83 4.07 10.00
C LEU A 59 -17.36 4.89 8.82
N LYS A 60 -18.57 5.45 8.95
CA LYS A 60 -19.10 6.39 7.96
C LYS A 60 -18.17 7.59 7.89
N LYS A 61 -17.82 8.02 6.67
CA LYS A 61 -16.90 9.14 6.44
C LYS A 61 -17.27 10.34 7.30
N ASP A 62 -16.27 10.90 8.00
CA ASP A 62 -16.36 12.05 8.90
C ASP A 62 -17.27 11.85 10.14
N SER A 63 -17.85 10.66 10.34
CA SER A 63 -18.64 10.33 11.52
C SER A 63 -17.77 9.84 12.66
N LYS A 64 -18.19 10.10 13.91
CA LYS A 64 -17.51 9.60 15.12
C LYS A 64 -18.23 8.43 15.80
N ASN A 65 -19.45 8.15 15.39
CA ASN A 65 -20.32 7.19 16.06
C ASN A 65 -21.14 6.33 15.10
N THR A 66 -21.12 6.61 13.79
CA THR A 66 -21.90 5.86 12.80
C THR A 66 -21.01 4.88 12.07
N ILE A 67 -21.22 3.59 12.30
CA ILE A 67 -20.63 2.51 11.49
C ILE A 67 -21.59 2.26 10.33
N THR A 68 -21.08 2.14 9.11
CA THR A 68 -21.88 1.87 7.91
C THR A 68 -21.29 0.71 7.12
N GLY A 69 -22.10 0.12 6.26
CA GLY A 69 -21.73 -1.10 5.60
C GLY A 69 -22.80 -1.68 4.69
N TYR A 70 -22.50 -2.85 4.16
CA TYR A 70 -23.45 -3.73 3.50
C TYR A 70 -23.16 -5.18 3.81
N VAL A 71 -24.17 -6.04 3.70
CA VAL A 71 -24.00 -7.51 3.60
C VAL A 71 -24.61 -7.96 2.28
N LYS A 72 -23.92 -8.87 1.61
CA LYS A 72 -24.35 -9.53 0.38
C LYS A 72 -24.38 -11.05 0.59
N LEU A 73 -25.50 -11.68 0.27
CA LEU A 73 -25.63 -13.13 0.19
C LEU A 73 -25.51 -13.59 -1.27
N ASN A 74 -25.00 -14.79 -1.50
CA ASN A 74 -24.84 -15.34 -2.85
C ASN A 74 -26.19 -15.65 -3.53
N ASN A 75 -27.20 -16.02 -2.75
CA ASN A 75 -28.52 -16.43 -3.23
C ASN A 75 -29.59 -16.17 -2.17
N VAL A 76 -30.60 -15.37 -2.50
CA VAL A 76 -31.74 -15.06 -1.63
C VAL A 76 -33.03 -15.47 -2.33
N LYS A 77 -33.69 -16.51 -1.83
CA LYS A 77 -34.92 -17.06 -2.46
C LYS A 77 -36.19 -16.31 -2.05
N LYS A 78 -36.21 -15.73 -0.84
CA LYS A 78 -37.32 -14.93 -0.32
C LYS A 78 -36.77 -13.77 0.51
N GLU A 79 -36.64 -14.01 1.81
CA GLU A 79 -36.12 -13.11 2.81
C GLU A 79 -35.18 -13.89 3.72
N GLU A 80 -34.01 -13.34 3.99
CA GLU A 80 -33.03 -13.93 4.88
C GLU A 80 -32.72 -12.95 6.01
N LYS A 81 -32.85 -13.44 7.24
CA LYS A 81 -32.46 -12.67 8.43
C LYS A 81 -30.95 -12.78 8.62
N VAL A 82 -30.28 -11.63 8.68
CA VAL A 82 -28.88 -11.51 9.03
C VAL A 82 -28.74 -10.72 10.32
N THR A 83 -27.91 -11.20 11.25
CA THR A 83 -27.58 -10.50 12.48
C THR A 83 -26.13 -10.05 12.43
N ILE A 84 -25.89 -8.75 12.61
CA ILE A 84 -24.54 -8.17 12.75
C ILE A 84 -24.32 -7.84 14.22
N GLU A 85 -23.24 -8.35 14.80
CA GLU A 85 -22.88 -8.14 16.20
C GLU A 85 -21.48 -7.56 16.31
N ILE A 86 -21.32 -6.57 17.18
CA ILE A 86 -20.03 -6.08 17.67
C ILE A 86 -20.11 -6.10 19.19
N PRO A 87 -19.80 -7.26 19.84
CA PRO A 87 -20.12 -7.48 21.25
C PRO A 87 -19.53 -6.43 22.20
N GLU A 88 -18.29 -6.03 21.96
CA GLU A 88 -17.58 -5.06 22.80
C GLU A 88 -18.21 -3.65 22.74
N LEU A 89 -18.87 -3.31 21.63
CA LEU A 89 -19.66 -2.08 21.47
C LEU A 89 -21.12 -2.25 21.88
N LYS A 90 -21.52 -3.45 22.33
CA LYS A 90 -22.91 -3.82 22.65
C LYS A 90 -23.87 -3.60 21.48
N ILE A 91 -23.38 -3.79 20.25
CA ILE A 91 -24.19 -3.68 19.03
C ILE A 91 -24.68 -5.08 18.65
N SER A 92 -25.98 -5.20 18.43
CA SER A 92 -26.61 -6.35 17.76
C SER A 92 -27.76 -5.82 16.92
N LYS A 93 -27.68 -6.02 15.60
CA LYS A 93 -28.68 -5.54 14.65
C LYS A 93 -29.13 -6.67 13.75
N ASN A 94 -30.44 -6.89 13.70
CA ASN A 94 -31.06 -7.73 12.70
C ASN A 94 -31.39 -6.89 11.46
N ILE A 95 -31.03 -7.40 10.29
CA ILE A 95 -31.38 -6.87 8.98
C ILE A 95 -32.06 -7.99 8.18
N ILE A 96 -33.03 -7.61 7.35
CA ILE A 96 -33.72 -8.53 6.45
C ILE A 96 -33.22 -8.27 5.03
N ILE A 97 -32.61 -9.28 4.42
CA ILE A 97 -32.12 -9.22 3.06
C ILE A 97 -33.16 -9.86 2.15
N HIS A 98 -33.54 -9.16 1.08
CA HIS A 98 -34.50 -9.60 0.07
C HIS A 98 -33.99 -9.23 -1.34
N GLY A 99 -34.66 -9.72 -2.38
CA GLY A 99 -34.39 -9.34 -3.77
C GLY A 99 -32.96 -9.67 -4.23
N GLU A 100 -32.21 -8.65 -4.67
CA GLU A 100 -30.84 -8.75 -5.21
C GLU A 100 -29.79 -9.30 -4.22
N GLY A 101 -30.18 -9.57 -2.98
CA GLY A 101 -29.33 -10.24 -2.00
C GLY A 101 -28.28 -9.34 -1.35
N LYS A 102 -28.34 -8.02 -1.56
CA LYS A 102 -27.46 -7.02 -0.93
C LYS A 102 -28.28 -5.96 -0.21
N ILE A 103 -27.91 -5.63 1.03
CA ILE A 103 -28.51 -4.51 1.76
C ILE A 103 -27.45 -3.68 2.49
N SER A 104 -27.62 -2.37 2.46
CA SER A 104 -26.79 -1.43 3.23
C SER A 104 -27.42 -1.13 4.59
N TYR A 105 -26.60 -0.75 5.57
CA TYR A 105 -27.05 -0.42 6.92
C TYR A 105 -26.18 0.63 7.58
N GLU A 106 -26.71 1.19 8.66
CA GLU A 106 -25.97 2.00 9.62
C GLU A 106 -26.20 1.44 11.03
N LEU A 107 -25.15 1.49 11.85
CA LEU A 107 -25.13 1.07 13.24
C LEU A 107 -24.61 2.25 14.07
N GLU A 108 -25.30 2.57 15.16
CA GLU A 108 -24.81 3.55 16.12
C GLU A 108 -23.87 2.87 17.12
N GLY A 109 -22.61 3.28 17.13
CA GLY A 109 -21.61 2.86 18.10
C GLY A 109 -21.31 3.94 19.12
N LYS A 110 -21.46 3.61 20.40
CA LYS A 110 -21.11 4.50 21.51
C LYS A 110 -19.70 4.18 21.99
N LYS A 111 -18.88 5.22 22.21
CA LYS A 111 -17.50 5.11 22.71
C LYS A 111 -16.60 4.19 21.85
N ILE A 112 -16.69 4.33 20.52
CA ILE A 112 -15.79 3.61 19.60
C ILE A 112 -14.36 4.08 19.88
N VAL A 113 -13.46 3.14 20.17
CA VAL A 113 -12.02 3.40 20.25
C VAL A 113 -11.49 3.29 18.83
N PHE A 114 -11.03 4.42 18.28
CA PHE A 114 -10.53 4.43 16.91
C PHE A 114 -9.16 3.77 16.80
N TRP A 115 -8.99 3.03 15.71
CA TRP A 115 -7.73 2.45 15.30
C TRP A 115 -6.72 3.56 14.97
N SER A 116 -5.50 3.41 15.46
CA SER A 116 -4.32 4.18 15.07
C SER A 116 -3.06 3.31 15.23
N PRO A 117 -1.89 3.75 14.72
CA PRO A 117 -0.63 3.02 14.96
C PRO A 117 -0.30 2.79 16.44
N GLN A 118 -0.67 3.71 17.32
CA GLN A 118 -0.44 3.62 18.77
C GLN A 118 -1.49 2.76 19.47
N ILE A 119 -2.72 2.78 18.96
CA ILE A 119 -3.87 2.03 19.51
C ILE A 119 -4.49 1.24 18.35
N PRO A 120 -3.90 0.11 17.94
CA PRO A 120 -4.40 -0.69 16.82
C PRO A 120 -5.63 -1.51 17.23
N LYS A 121 -6.69 -0.82 17.68
CA LYS A 121 -7.91 -1.45 18.16
C LYS A 121 -8.63 -2.14 17.01
N LEU A 122 -8.79 -3.45 17.12
CA LEU A 122 -9.67 -4.26 16.29
C LEU A 122 -10.83 -4.76 17.17
N TYR A 123 -12.01 -4.76 16.59
CA TYR A 123 -13.22 -5.32 17.17
C TYR A 123 -13.53 -6.66 16.51
N THR A 124 -13.93 -7.65 17.30
CA THR A 124 -14.57 -8.85 16.78
C THR A 124 -15.93 -8.46 16.23
N VAL A 125 -16.10 -8.65 14.92
CA VAL A 125 -17.35 -8.43 14.21
C VAL A 125 -17.90 -9.77 13.77
N ILE A 126 -19.14 -10.05 14.13
CA ILE A 126 -19.79 -11.32 13.85
C ILE A 126 -20.98 -11.07 12.93
N ILE A 127 -21.07 -11.82 11.83
CA ILE A 127 -22.23 -11.78 10.93
C ILE A 127 -22.83 -13.19 10.91
N LYS A 128 -24.10 -13.29 11.28
CA LYS A 128 -24.84 -14.56 11.39
C LYS A 128 -26.01 -14.59 10.41
N THR A 129 -26.17 -15.70 9.74
CA THR A 129 -27.42 -16.12 9.11
C THR A 129 -27.96 -17.34 9.88
N GLN A 130 -29.07 -17.92 9.42
CA GLN A 130 -29.52 -19.22 9.91
C GLN A 130 -28.59 -20.38 9.49
N TYR A 131 -27.73 -20.18 8.49
CA TYR A 131 -26.89 -21.22 7.89
C TYR A 131 -25.41 -21.10 8.26
N GLN A 132 -24.94 -19.88 8.53
CA GLN A 132 -23.52 -19.58 8.67
C GLN A 132 -23.30 -18.53 9.76
N ARG A 133 -22.14 -18.62 10.41
CA ARG A 133 -21.60 -17.58 11.26
C ARG A 133 -20.17 -17.29 10.82
N ILE A 134 -19.90 -16.04 10.44
CA ILE A 134 -18.55 -15.56 10.14
C ILE A 134 -18.08 -14.58 11.21
N GLU A 135 -16.77 -14.57 11.45
CA GLU A 135 -16.11 -13.61 12.31
C GLU A 135 -14.99 -12.89 11.54
N ASP A 136 -14.82 -11.60 11.80
CA ASP A 136 -13.68 -10.82 11.31
C ASP A 136 -13.16 -9.88 12.41
N GLN A 137 -11.93 -9.42 12.24
CA GLN A 137 -11.29 -8.42 13.09
C GLN A 137 -11.23 -7.11 12.31
N ILE A 138 -11.96 -6.09 12.78
CA ILE A 138 -12.14 -4.82 12.05
C ILE A 138 -11.83 -3.64 12.96
N GLY A 139 -10.97 -2.74 12.50
CA GLY A 139 -10.71 -1.45 13.13
C GLY A 139 -11.56 -0.34 12.51
N PHE A 140 -11.81 0.72 13.29
CA PHE A 140 -12.56 1.90 12.84
C PHE A 140 -11.68 3.14 12.92
N LYS A 141 -11.58 3.92 11.85
CA LYS A 141 -10.83 5.18 11.82
C LYS A 141 -11.49 6.19 10.88
N ASN A 142 -11.12 7.45 11.01
CA ASN A 142 -11.28 8.45 9.94
C ASN A 142 -9.91 8.85 9.39
N ILE A 143 -9.83 9.01 8.07
CA ILE A 143 -8.67 9.56 7.38
C ILE A 143 -9.15 10.66 6.42
N ALA A 144 -8.49 11.81 6.45
CA ALA A 144 -8.85 12.95 5.62
C ALA A 144 -7.64 13.84 5.33
N THR A 145 -7.79 14.77 4.40
CA THR A 145 -6.83 15.85 4.17
C THR A 145 -7.47 17.19 4.48
N LYS A 146 -6.73 18.11 5.09
CA LYS A 146 -7.15 19.50 5.32
C LYS A 146 -6.00 20.45 5.02
N GLY A 147 -6.09 21.17 3.90
CA GLY A 147 -4.97 21.95 3.36
C GLY A 147 -3.74 21.04 3.18
N ALA A 148 -2.61 21.44 3.76
CA ALA A 148 -1.37 20.69 3.71
C ALA A 148 -1.27 19.50 4.69
N ASN A 149 -2.31 19.20 5.48
CA ASN A 149 -2.25 18.15 6.51
C ASN A 149 -2.98 16.88 6.11
N ILE A 150 -2.40 15.74 6.49
CA ILE A 150 -3.10 14.44 6.58
C ILE A 150 -3.60 14.29 8.02
N LEU A 151 -4.89 14.00 8.18
CA LEU A 151 -5.56 13.86 9.47
C LEU A 151 -6.00 12.41 9.69
N LEU A 152 -5.48 11.78 10.74
CA LEU A 152 -5.97 10.50 11.24
C LEU A 152 -6.78 10.74 12.51
N ASN A 153 -8.05 10.40 12.51
CA ASN A 153 -8.96 10.63 13.63
C ASN A 153 -8.93 12.09 14.12
N ASP A 154 -9.02 13.03 13.17
CA ASP A 154 -8.92 14.49 13.34
C ASP A 154 -7.55 15.05 13.78
N LYS A 155 -6.54 14.19 13.98
CA LYS A 155 -5.20 14.61 14.40
C LYS A 155 -4.22 14.65 13.21
N PRO A 156 -3.43 15.73 13.05
CA PRO A 156 -2.41 15.78 12.02
C PRO A 156 -1.35 14.70 12.28
N ILE A 157 -0.96 14.00 11.22
CA ILE A 157 0.08 12.96 11.28
C ILE A 157 1.19 13.23 10.26
N PHE A 158 2.35 12.65 10.53
CA PHE A 158 3.42 12.47 9.57
C PHE A 158 3.55 10.97 9.26
N LEU A 159 3.57 10.62 7.97
CA LEU A 159 3.80 9.26 7.51
C LEU A 159 5.30 8.94 7.59
N ARG A 160 5.72 8.34 8.70
CA ARG A 160 7.05 7.76 8.88
C ARG A 160 7.05 6.41 8.21
N GLY A 161 7.40 6.40 6.92
CA GLY A 161 7.17 5.29 6.01
C GLY A 161 8.39 4.47 5.63
N ILE A 162 8.16 3.28 5.10
CA ILE A 162 9.19 2.58 4.33
C ILE A 162 8.51 1.77 3.24
N SER A 163 9.11 1.75 2.06
CA SER A 163 8.56 0.98 0.95
C SER A 163 8.98 -0.49 1.05
N ILE A 164 8.12 -1.40 0.64
CA ILE A 164 8.32 -2.85 0.76
C ILE A 164 7.85 -3.53 -0.53
N HIS A 165 8.69 -4.41 -1.09
CA HIS A 165 8.29 -5.37 -2.11
C HIS A 165 7.75 -6.66 -1.45
N GLU A 166 6.84 -7.37 -2.11
CA GLU A 166 6.35 -8.68 -1.66
C GLU A 166 7.40 -9.78 -1.90
N GLU A 167 8.53 -9.68 -1.21
CA GLU A 167 9.65 -10.60 -1.30
C GLU A 167 10.14 -10.91 0.12
N ASN A 168 10.43 -12.18 0.39
CA ASN A 168 11.19 -12.53 1.58
C ASN A 168 12.67 -12.41 1.21
N PRO A 169 13.41 -11.40 1.72
CA PRO A 169 14.79 -11.19 1.32
C PRO A 169 15.70 -12.36 1.71
N ILE A 170 15.50 -12.93 2.91
CA ILE A 170 16.34 -13.99 3.48
C ILE A 170 16.14 -15.33 2.76
N LYS A 171 14.88 -15.74 2.61
CA LYS A 171 14.55 -17.00 1.91
C LYS A 171 14.74 -16.86 0.40
N GLY A 172 14.64 -15.64 -0.12
CA GLY A 172 14.46 -15.36 -1.53
C GLY A 172 13.07 -15.74 -2.01
N GLY A 173 12.53 -14.98 -2.97
CA GLY A 173 11.24 -15.28 -3.59
C GLY A 173 10.04 -14.56 -2.97
N ARG A 174 8.85 -14.78 -3.56
CA ARG A 174 7.61 -14.11 -3.15
C ARG A 174 7.28 -14.40 -1.69
N ALA A 175 7.02 -13.34 -0.92
CA ALA A 175 6.46 -13.47 0.42
C ALA A 175 4.98 -13.85 0.32
N TYR A 176 4.53 -14.78 1.15
CA TYR A 176 3.13 -15.25 1.09
C TYR A 176 2.53 -15.62 2.45
N SER A 177 3.32 -15.65 3.53
CA SER A 177 2.88 -16.17 4.83
C SER A 177 2.80 -15.10 5.92
N GLU A 178 2.08 -15.39 7.02
CA GLU A 178 2.06 -14.55 8.22
C GLU A 178 3.46 -14.37 8.82
N ALA A 179 4.33 -15.38 8.74
CA ALA A 179 5.70 -15.29 9.20
C ALA A 179 6.52 -14.29 8.37
N ASP A 180 6.37 -14.29 7.04
CA ASP A 180 7.07 -13.32 6.18
C ASP A 180 6.56 -11.90 6.45
N ALA A 181 5.25 -11.73 6.60
CA ALA A 181 4.63 -10.46 6.98
C ALA A 181 5.16 -9.94 8.32
N LEU A 182 5.24 -10.80 9.33
CA LEU A 182 5.73 -10.42 10.66
C LEU A 182 7.19 -9.98 10.62
N VAL A 183 8.05 -10.67 9.87
CA VAL A 183 9.46 -10.26 9.74
C VAL A 183 9.58 -8.89 9.10
N LEU A 184 8.96 -8.68 7.93
CA LEU A 184 9.04 -7.41 7.20
C LEU A 184 8.48 -6.25 8.02
N LEU A 185 7.32 -6.44 8.66
CA LEU A 185 6.69 -5.39 9.44
C LEU A 185 7.36 -5.16 10.81
N SER A 186 7.98 -6.17 11.41
CA SER A 186 8.82 -5.99 12.60
C SER A 186 10.06 -5.14 12.30
N TRP A 187 10.71 -5.34 11.14
CA TRP A 187 11.80 -4.46 10.72
C TRP A 187 11.34 -3.03 10.47
N ALA A 188 10.18 -2.84 9.85
CA ALA A 188 9.59 -1.50 9.70
C ALA A 188 9.28 -0.86 11.07
N LYS A 189 8.76 -1.61 12.03
CA LYS A 189 8.56 -1.13 13.40
C LYS A 189 9.87 -0.76 14.08
N GLU A 190 10.90 -1.58 13.94
CA GLU A 190 12.21 -1.31 14.51
C GLU A 190 12.82 -0.04 13.93
N LEU A 191 12.64 0.20 12.63
CA LEU A 191 13.03 1.45 11.97
C LEU A 191 12.29 2.68 12.51
N GLY A 192 11.20 2.51 13.25
CA GLY A 192 10.38 3.61 13.80
C GLY A 192 9.20 4.02 12.93
N CYS A 193 8.85 3.20 11.93
CA CYS A 193 7.77 3.48 11.01
C CYS A 193 6.39 3.38 11.67
N ASN A 194 5.46 4.23 11.24
CA ASN A 194 4.02 4.11 11.52
C ASN A 194 3.21 3.75 10.27
N TYR A 195 3.87 3.62 9.13
CA TYR A 195 3.26 3.38 7.84
C TYR A 195 4.23 2.58 6.93
N VAL A 196 3.68 1.82 5.98
CA VAL A 196 4.44 1.17 4.91
C VAL A 196 3.77 1.40 3.54
N ARG A 197 4.60 1.55 2.50
CA ARG A 197 4.15 1.51 1.11
C ARG A 197 4.36 0.11 0.56
N LEU A 198 3.28 -0.62 0.32
CA LEU A 198 3.31 -1.95 -0.27
C LEU A 198 3.37 -1.82 -1.80
N ALA A 199 4.59 -1.90 -2.33
CA ALA A 199 4.89 -1.61 -3.73
C ALA A 199 5.05 -2.91 -4.56
N HIS A 200 4.77 -2.92 -5.86
CA HIS A 200 4.01 -1.94 -6.67
C HIS A 200 2.67 -2.55 -7.08
N TYR A 201 2.10 -3.38 -6.23
CA TYR A 201 0.95 -4.23 -6.51
C TYR A 201 0.31 -4.64 -5.17
N PRO A 202 -0.95 -5.13 -5.17
CA PRO A 202 -1.57 -5.63 -3.96
C PRO A 202 -0.75 -6.80 -3.41
N HIS A 203 -0.25 -6.70 -2.17
CA HIS A 203 0.46 -7.80 -1.50
C HIS A 203 -0.54 -8.87 -1.00
N ASN A 204 -0.05 -9.97 -0.45
CA ASN A 204 -0.89 -11.02 0.14
C ASN A 204 -1.68 -10.51 1.35
N GLU A 205 -2.79 -11.17 1.66
CA GLU A 205 -3.69 -10.74 2.74
C GLU A 205 -3.02 -10.81 4.13
N HIS A 206 -2.03 -11.68 4.33
CA HIS A 206 -1.35 -11.80 5.62
C HIS A 206 -0.63 -10.51 6.03
N ILE A 207 0.06 -9.83 5.10
CA ILE A 207 0.77 -8.59 5.45
C ILE A 207 -0.17 -7.44 5.80
N VAL A 208 -1.30 -7.33 5.10
CA VAL A 208 -2.28 -6.27 5.38
C VAL A 208 -3.00 -6.53 6.70
N ARG A 209 -3.37 -7.79 6.99
CA ARG A 209 -3.95 -8.17 8.29
C ARG A 209 -2.96 -8.00 9.44
N MET A 210 -1.68 -8.31 9.21
CA MET A 210 -0.64 -8.10 10.21
C MET A 210 -0.43 -6.60 10.48
N ALA A 211 -0.44 -5.75 9.44
CA ALA A 211 -0.34 -4.30 9.59
C ALA A 211 -1.51 -3.72 10.42
N ASP A 212 -2.74 -4.22 10.20
CA ASP A 212 -3.91 -3.93 11.05
C ASP A 212 -3.65 -4.27 12.52
N LYS A 213 -3.19 -5.49 12.77
CA LYS A 213 -2.98 -6.07 14.11
C LYS A 213 -1.89 -5.34 14.89
N ILE A 214 -0.80 -4.95 14.23
CA ILE A 214 0.35 -4.35 14.91
C ILE A 214 0.34 -2.81 14.85
N GLY A 215 -0.58 -2.18 14.13
CA GLY A 215 -0.66 -0.72 14.06
C GLY A 215 0.36 -0.11 13.11
N ILE A 216 0.34 -0.53 11.85
CA ILE A 216 1.06 0.11 10.76
C ILE A 216 0.06 0.50 9.69
N MET A 217 0.05 1.78 9.30
CA MET A 217 -0.77 2.25 8.18
C MET A 217 -0.21 1.73 6.85
N VAL A 218 -1.07 1.61 5.84
CA VAL A 218 -0.73 1.01 4.55
C VAL A 218 -1.14 1.92 3.40
N TRP A 219 -0.24 2.03 2.43
CA TRP A 219 -0.54 2.41 1.06
C TRP A 219 -0.47 1.14 0.24
N GLU A 220 -1.57 0.87 -0.44
CA GLU A 220 -1.69 -0.24 -1.36
C GLU A 220 -1.84 0.31 -2.79
N GLU A 221 -1.18 -0.34 -3.74
CA GLU A 221 -0.99 0.17 -5.10
C GLU A 221 -1.30 -0.93 -6.11
N ILE A 222 -1.76 -0.55 -7.31
CA ILE A 222 -1.83 -1.44 -8.47
C ILE A 222 -0.65 -1.21 -9.43
N PRO A 223 -0.22 -2.21 -10.22
CA PRO A 223 0.99 -2.14 -11.04
C PRO A 223 0.81 -1.38 -12.36
N VAL A 224 0.09 -0.26 -12.35
CA VAL A 224 0.13 0.73 -13.45
C VAL A 224 1.45 1.50 -13.34
N TYR A 225 2.46 0.92 -13.96
CA TYR A 225 3.86 1.25 -13.73
C TYR A 225 4.54 1.61 -15.06
N TRP A 226 5.23 2.75 -15.10
CA TRP A 226 5.93 3.26 -16.29
C TRP A 226 5.05 3.37 -17.54
N THR A 227 5.31 2.52 -18.54
CA THR A 227 4.91 2.70 -19.94
C THR A 227 3.77 1.76 -20.33
N VAL A 228 2.82 1.57 -19.40
CA VAL A 228 1.54 0.91 -19.68
C VAL A 228 0.86 1.55 -20.90
N GLN A 229 0.18 0.75 -21.73
CA GLN A 229 -0.53 1.24 -22.91
C GLN A 229 -1.82 2.00 -22.52
N PHE A 230 -1.69 3.30 -22.26
CA PHE A 230 -2.79 4.15 -21.79
C PHE A 230 -3.91 4.37 -22.82
N ASP A 231 -3.66 4.12 -24.10
CA ASP A 231 -4.62 4.21 -25.21
C ASP A 231 -5.38 2.90 -25.47
N ASN A 232 -5.06 1.82 -24.74
CA ASN A 232 -5.65 0.51 -24.92
C ASN A 232 -6.76 0.23 -23.89
N GLU A 233 -8.00 0.10 -24.38
CA GLU A 233 -9.18 -0.14 -23.53
C GLU A 233 -9.06 -1.44 -22.72
N LYS A 234 -8.47 -2.51 -23.27
CA LYS A 234 -8.28 -3.77 -22.52
C LYS A 234 -7.34 -3.59 -21.34
N THR A 235 -6.30 -2.76 -21.52
CA THR A 235 -5.37 -2.39 -20.46
C THR A 235 -6.08 -1.60 -19.36
N LEU A 236 -6.96 -0.67 -19.72
CA LEU A 236 -7.79 0.09 -18.76
C LEU A 236 -8.72 -0.82 -17.96
N GLN A 237 -9.42 -1.73 -18.64
CA GLN A 237 -10.32 -2.69 -17.98
C GLN A 237 -9.55 -3.63 -17.05
N ASN A 238 -8.35 -4.08 -17.44
CA ASN A 238 -7.49 -4.87 -16.55
C ASN A 238 -7.08 -4.07 -15.30
N ALA A 239 -6.64 -2.82 -15.45
CA ALA A 239 -6.29 -1.97 -14.31
C ALA A 239 -7.49 -1.70 -13.37
N LYS A 240 -8.68 -1.42 -13.93
CA LYS A 240 -9.94 -1.27 -13.18
C LYS A 240 -10.31 -2.57 -12.45
N ASN A 241 -10.11 -3.72 -13.08
CA ASN A 241 -10.36 -5.01 -12.45
C ASN A 241 -9.41 -5.25 -11.26
N GLN A 242 -8.10 -5.00 -11.42
CA GLN A 242 -7.14 -5.13 -10.32
C GLN A 242 -7.44 -4.19 -9.15
N LEU A 243 -7.88 -2.95 -9.40
CA LEU A 243 -8.37 -2.05 -8.34
C LEU A 243 -9.61 -2.61 -7.65
N THR A 244 -10.58 -3.10 -8.43
CA THR A 244 -11.79 -3.73 -7.89
C THR A 244 -11.43 -4.88 -6.96
N GLU A 245 -10.55 -5.78 -7.40
CA GLU A 245 -10.13 -6.95 -6.61
C GLU A 245 -9.42 -6.53 -5.32
N ALA A 246 -8.45 -5.61 -5.39
CA ALA A 246 -7.70 -5.14 -4.22
C ALA A 246 -8.61 -4.47 -3.19
N ILE A 247 -9.43 -3.50 -3.63
CA ILE A 247 -10.35 -2.78 -2.75
C ILE A 247 -11.42 -3.73 -2.20
N THR A 248 -11.94 -4.65 -3.02
CA THR A 248 -12.95 -5.63 -2.55
C THR A 248 -12.38 -6.53 -1.46
N ARG A 249 -11.12 -7.00 -1.61
CA ARG A 249 -10.46 -7.83 -0.60
C ARG A 249 -10.26 -7.05 0.71
N ASP A 250 -9.81 -5.80 0.62
CA ASP A 250 -9.24 -5.10 1.77
C ASP A 250 -10.04 -3.88 2.27
N LYS A 251 -11.24 -3.63 1.74
CA LYS A 251 -12.13 -2.53 2.18
C LYS A 251 -12.36 -2.47 3.70
N ASN A 252 -12.28 -3.61 4.40
CA ASN A 252 -12.46 -3.71 5.85
C ASN A 252 -11.16 -3.54 6.67
N ARG A 253 -10.01 -3.32 6.03
CA ARG A 253 -8.70 -3.19 6.69
C ARG A 253 -8.45 -1.75 7.12
N ALA A 254 -8.42 -1.50 8.43
CA ALA A 254 -8.30 -0.15 8.97
C ALA A 254 -6.93 0.47 8.65
N ALA A 255 -5.88 -0.35 8.58
CA ALA A 255 -4.51 0.03 8.25
C ALA A 255 -4.40 0.77 6.92
N ILE A 256 -5.18 0.38 5.90
CA ILE A 256 -5.10 1.02 4.60
C ILE A 256 -5.67 2.44 4.69
N ILE A 257 -4.82 3.41 4.37
CA ILE A 257 -5.16 4.84 4.34
C ILE A 257 -5.10 5.42 2.92
N ILE A 258 -4.35 4.79 2.01
CA ILE A 258 -4.10 5.31 0.66
C ILE A 258 -4.26 4.19 -0.37
N TRP A 259 -5.05 4.45 -1.41
CA TRP A 259 -5.08 3.70 -2.65
C TRP A 259 -4.25 4.44 -3.71
N SER A 260 -3.25 3.77 -4.29
CA SER A 260 -2.40 4.37 -5.32
C SER A 260 -2.71 3.86 -6.70
N MET A 261 -2.88 4.80 -7.63
CA MET A 261 -3.33 4.54 -8.99
C MET A 261 -2.19 4.16 -9.93
N ALA A 262 -0.96 4.62 -9.66
CA ALA A 262 0.16 4.48 -10.59
C ALA A 262 1.52 4.84 -9.97
N ASN A 263 2.59 4.47 -10.68
CA ASN A 263 3.96 4.86 -10.35
C ASN A 263 4.77 5.24 -11.59
N GLU A 264 5.41 6.42 -11.57
CA GLU A 264 6.37 6.93 -12.57
C GLU A 264 5.82 6.81 -14.00
N THR A 265 4.59 7.26 -14.21
CA THR A 265 3.94 7.19 -15.52
C THR A 265 4.17 8.48 -16.31
N PRO A 266 4.67 8.43 -17.55
CA PRO A 266 4.98 9.62 -18.34
C PRO A 266 3.75 10.52 -18.54
N PRO A 267 3.83 11.84 -18.23
CA PRO A 267 2.72 12.75 -18.42
C PRO A 267 2.28 12.84 -19.89
N SER A 268 0.98 12.66 -20.14
CA SER A 268 0.31 12.89 -21.44
C SER A 268 -1.19 12.97 -21.21
N ASP A 269 -1.94 13.53 -22.16
CA ASP A 269 -3.41 13.62 -22.07
C ASP A 269 -4.07 12.24 -22.01
N ILE A 270 -3.57 11.29 -22.80
CA ILE A 270 -4.04 9.90 -22.84
C ILE A 270 -3.83 9.25 -21.47
N ARG A 271 -2.63 9.37 -20.90
CA ARG A 271 -2.32 8.88 -19.54
C ARG A 271 -3.21 9.53 -18.49
N ASN A 272 -3.44 10.83 -18.58
CA ASN A 272 -4.27 11.54 -17.61
C ASN A 272 -5.74 11.10 -17.68
N ASN A 273 -6.28 10.83 -18.87
CA ASN A 273 -7.63 10.29 -19.02
C ASN A 273 -7.72 8.88 -18.41
N PHE A 274 -6.73 8.02 -18.67
CA PHE A 274 -6.65 6.69 -18.06
C PHE A 274 -6.66 6.77 -16.52
N LEU A 275 -5.82 7.61 -15.92
CA LEU A 275 -5.75 7.74 -14.46
C LEU A 275 -7.02 8.37 -13.86
N LYS A 276 -7.66 9.34 -14.54
CA LYS A 276 -8.95 9.89 -14.10
C LYS A 276 -10.03 8.82 -14.07
N GLU A 277 -10.05 7.91 -15.05
CA GLU A 277 -10.96 6.76 -15.06
C GLU A 277 -10.71 5.82 -13.87
N LEU A 278 -9.46 5.56 -13.50
CA LEU A 278 -9.13 4.78 -12.30
C LEU A 278 -9.55 5.48 -11.00
N ILE A 279 -9.34 6.81 -10.90
CA ILE A 279 -9.74 7.61 -9.74
C ILE A 279 -11.26 7.60 -9.59
N SER A 280 -12.00 7.84 -10.67
CA SER A 280 -13.46 7.80 -10.68
C SER A 280 -13.97 6.41 -10.29
N HIS A 281 -13.40 5.35 -10.88
CA HIS A 281 -13.73 3.96 -10.54
C HIS A 281 -13.48 3.66 -9.05
N THR A 282 -12.33 4.05 -8.52
CA THR A 282 -11.98 3.90 -7.09
C THR A 282 -13.01 4.58 -6.19
N LYS A 283 -13.45 5.79 -6.54
CA LYS A 283 -14.47 6.53 -5.77
C LYS A 283 -15.85 5.87 -5.78
N THR A 284 -16.16 5.00 -6.76
CA THR A 284 -17.40 4.19 -6.72
C THR A 284 -17.31 3.03 -5.73
N LEU A 285 -16.09 2.57 -5.40
CA LEU A 285 -15.83 1.43 -4.53
C LEU A 285 -15.53 1.85 -3.08
N ASP A 286 -14.78 2.94 -2.90
CA ASP A 286 -14.35 3.44 -1.60
C ASP A 286 -14.27 4.97 -1.60
N THR A 287 -14.99 5.60 -0.67
CA THR A 287 -14.99 7.06 -0.46
C THR A 287 -14.31 7.48 0.85
N THR A 288 -13.83 6.51 1.64
CA THR A 288 -13.29 6.69 3.00
C THR A 288 -11.77 6.85 3.03
N ARG A 289 -11.05 6.31 2.05
CA ARG A 289 -9.58 6.37 1.96
C ARG A 289 -9.10 7.42 0.97
N LEU A 290 -7.83 7.81 1.12
CA LEU A 290 -7.19 8.80 0.26
C LEU A 290 -6.72 8.15 -1.05
N ILE A 291 -6.69 8.93 -2.13
CA ILE A 291 -6.17 8.50 -3.43
C ILE A 291 -4.86 9.24 -3.73
N SER A 292 -3.86 8.50 -4.21
CA SER A 292 -2.58 9.07 -4.65
C SER A 292 -2.02 8.33 -5.87
N ALA A 293 -0.84 8.74 -6.30
CA ALA A 293 0.00 8.10 -7.30
C ALA A 293 1.44 8.59 -7.08
N ALA A 294 2.43 7.75 -7.36
CA ALA A 294 3.84 8.15 -7.30
C ALA A 294 4.21 8.90 -8.60
N LEU A 295 4.22 10.23 -8.52
CA LEU A 295 4.60 11.13 -9.62
C LEU A 295 6.12 11.27 -9.70
N GLU A 296 6.59 12.07 -10.64
CA GLU A 296 8.01 12.42 -10.76
C GLU A 296 8.20 13.94 -10.62
N LYS A 297 9.37 14.33 -10.15
CA LYS A 297 9.83 15.72 -10.25
C LYS A 297 10.58 15.93 -11.56
N HIS A 298 10.61 17.17 -12.05
CA HIS A 298 11.58 17.60 -13.03
C HIS A 298 12.40 18.78 -12.49
N TYR A 299 13.50 19.11 -13.18
CA TYR A 299 14.40 20.18 -12.75
C TYR A 299 14.48 21.25 -13.83
N LYS A 300 14.27 22.51 -13.45
CA LYS A 300 14.32 23.66 -14.36
C LYS A 300 14.81 24.89 -13.60
N ASP A 301 15.74 25.63 -14.21
CA ASP A 301 16.24 26.91 -13.72
C ASP A 301 16.67 26.90 -12.24
N GLY A 302 17.34 25.82 -11.79
CA GLY A 302 17.81 25.73 -10.40
C GLY A 302 16.79 25.19 -9.40
N VAL A 303 15.59 24.81 -9.84
CA VAL A 303 14.45 24.48 -8.98
C VAL A 303 13.89 23.09 -9.33
N ASN A 304 13.58 22.30 -8.30
CA ASN A 304 12.82 21.07 -8.45
C ASN A 304 11.33 21.40 -8.54
N ILE A 305 10.67 20.94 -9.59
CA ILE A 305 9.28 21.26 -9.90
C ILE A 305 8.44 19.97 -9.87
N VAL A 306 7.29 20.04 -9.20
CA VAL A 306 6.26 19.01 -9.22
C VAL A 306 4.94 19.66 -9.64
N ASP A 307 4.55 19.43 -10.88
CA ASP A 307 3.43 20.11 -11.56
C ASP A 307 2.65 19.19 -12.51
N ASP A 308 2.76 17.87 -12.33
CA ASP A 308 1.96 16.90 -13.09
C ASP A 308 0.47 17.09 -12.81
N SER A 309 -0.27 17.54 -13.83
CA SER A 309 -1.69 17.92 -13.74
C SER A 309 -2.61 16.86 -13.12
N ILE A 310 -2.25 15.55 -13.15
CA ILE A 310 -3.04 14.52 -12.46
C ILE A 310 -3.11 14.77 -10.95
N GLY A 311 -2.10 15.43 -10.37
CA GLY A 311 -2.03 15.82 -8.96
C GLY A 311 -3.22 16.66 -8.50
N ASN A 312 -3.93 17.35 -9.41
CA ASN A 312 -5.18 18.05 -9.08
C ASN A 312 -6.32 17.12 -8.66
N TYR A 313 -6.32 15.86 -9.10
CA TYR A 313 -7.36 14.87 -8.85
C TYR A 313 -7.05 13.92 -7.68
N LEU A 314 -5.84 13.98 -7.14
CA LEU A 314 -5.36 13.17 -6.00
C LEU A 314 -5.62 13.87 -4.67
N ASP A 315 -5.75 13.13 -3.57
CA ASP A 315 -5.86 13.73 -2.22
C ASP A 315 -4.48 14.09 -1.66
N ILE A 316 -3.46 13.28 -2.00
CA ILE A 316 -2.05 13.48 -1.62
C ILE A 316 -1.21 13.59 -2.88
N VAL A 317 -0.31 14.57 -2.90
CA VAL A 317 0.72 14.68 -3.95
C VAL A 317 1.95 13.92 -3.48
N ALA A 318 2.16 12.75 -4.08
CA ALA A 318 3.33 11.95 -3.82
C ALA A 318 4.23 11.90 -5.05
N PHE A 319 5.54 11.88 -4.84
CA PHE A 319 6.49 11.77 -5.95
C PHE A 319 7.79 11.07 -5.54
N ASN A 320 8.41 10.45 -6.53
CA ASN A 320 9.71 9.80 -6.42
C ASN A 320 10.81 10.83 -6.70
N GLN A 321 11.90 10.77 -5.93
CA GLN A 321 13.08 11.58 -6.17
C GLN A 321 14.34 10.86 -5.71
N TYR A 322 15.42 10.97 -6.49
CA TYR A 322 16.66 10.24 -6.24
C TYR A 322 17.88 11.16 -6.31
N THR A 323 17.75 12.37 -5.75
CA THR A 323 18.82 13.37 -5.73
C THR A 323 20.06 12.81 -5.04
N GLY A 324 21.20 12.88 -5.74
CA GLY A 324 22.47 12.28 -5.34
C GLY A 324 22.68 10.86 -5.87
N TRP A 325 21.63 10.10 -6.18
CA TRP A 325 21.78 8.74 -6.70
C TRP A 325 21.69 8.67 -8.22
N TYR A 326 20.54 8.96 -8.82
CA TYR A 326 20.39 8.92 -10.29
C TYR A 326 20.82 10.23 -10.98
N GLY A 327 21.01 11.30 -10.20
CA GLY A 327 21.50 12.60 -10.67
C GLY A 327 21.47 13.64 -9.55
N GLY A 328 22.02 14.82 -9.82
CA GLY A 328 22.17 15.89 -8.83
C GLY A 328 23.35 15.68 -7.86
N SER A 329 23.74 16.74 -7.15
CA SER A 329 24.80 16.73 -6.14
C SER A 329 24.24 16.39 -4.75
N LEU A 330 24.99 15.59 -3.99
CA LEU A 330 24.68 15.31 -2.59
C LEU A 330 24.99 16.50 -1.69
N GLU A 331 26.07 17.20 -1.97
CA GLU A 331 26.52 18.39 -1.23
C GLU A 331 25.52 19.54 -1.38
N GLU A 332 24.90 19.67 -2.54
CA GLU A 332 23.90 20.71 -2.83
C GLU A 332 22.47 20.30 -2.46
N ALA A 333 22.20 19.00 -2.23
CA ALA A 333 20.87 18.50 -1.93
C ALA A 333 20.18 19.29 -0.79
N PRO A 334 20.82 19.61 0.35
CA PRO A 334 20.20 20.39 1.43
C PRO A 334 19.75 21.80 1.05
N ASN A 335 20.28 22.35 -0.05
CA ASN A 335 19.98 23.69 -0.55
C ASN A 335 19.02 23.68 -1.76
N SER A 336 18.49 22.51 -2.09
CA SER A 336 17.52 22.35 -3.19
C SER A 336 16.30 23.23 -2.98
N LYS A 337 15.93 23.97 -4.03
CA LYS A 337 14.69 24.73 -4.10
C LYS A 337 13.57 23.84 -4.64
N TRP A 338 12.37 24.02 -4.11
CA TRP A 338 11.20 23.24 -4.47
C TRP A 338 10.03 24.15 -4.83
N ASN A 339 9.44 23.91 -5.99
CA ASN A 339 8.16 24.48 -6.39
C ASN A 339 7.16 23.34 -6.59
N ILE A 340 6.22 23.22 -5.66
CA ILE A 340 5.16 22.22 -5.72
C ILE A 340 3.87 22.98 -5.97
N HIS A 341 3.27 22.78 -7.15
CA HIS A 341 2.12 23.56 -7.63
C HIS A 341 0.84 23.33 -6.79
N PHE A 342 0.84 22.34 -5.90
CA PHE A 342 -0.37 21.89 -5.21
C PHE A 342 -0.38 22.33 -3.74
N ASN A 343 -1.48 22.94 -3.29
CA ASN A 343 -1.76 23.17 -1.88
C ASN A 343 -2.36 21.91 -1.21
N LYS A 344 -1.60 20.82 -1.22
CA LYS A 344 -1.98 19.49 -0.71
C LYS A 344 -0.85 18.92 0.16
N PRO A 345 -1.12 17.89 0.98
CA PRO A 345 -0.06 17.18 1.68
C PRO A 345 0.92 16.55 0.68
N VAL A 346 2.21 16.72 0.96
CA VAL A 346 3.29 16.20 0.12
C VAL A 346 3.90 14.97 0.76
N VAL A 347 4.13 13.92 -0.04
CA VAL A 347 4.81 12.70 0.41
C VAL A 347 5.93 12.34 -0.57
N ILE A 348 7.14 12.09 -0.08
CA ILE A 348 8.18 11.47 -0.91
C ILE A 348 7.93 9.96 -0.94
N SER A 349 7.40 9.43 -2.03
CA SER A 349 7.03 8.00 -2.14
C SER A 349 8.21 7.07 -2.38
N GLU A 350 9.32 7.63 -2.88
CA GLU A 350 10.62 6.97 -3.00
C GLU A 350 11.76 7.99 -2.93
N PHE A 351 12.81 7.63 -2.19
CA PHE A 351 14.15 8.21 -2.29
C PHE A 351 15.17 7.25 -1.71
N GLY A 352 16.45 7.42 -2.02
CA GLY A 352 17.53 6.60 -1.47
C GLY A 352 18.63 6.32 -2.47
N GLY A 353 19.51 5.38 -2.12
CA GLY A 353 20.66 4.97 -2.92
C GLY A 353 21.12 3.59 -2.53
N GLY A 354 21.93 2.96 -3.40
CA GLY A 354 22.36 1.57 -3.23
C GLY A 354 23.63 1.43 -2.40
N ALA A 355 23.67 0.43 -1.53
CA ALA A 355 24.87 -0.06 -0.85
C ALA A 355 24.88 -1.58 -0.74
N LEU A 356 26.06 -2.19 -0.84
CA LEU A 356 26.26 -3.59 -0.45
C LEU A 356 26.62 -3.62 1.03
N TYR A 357 25.89 -4.40 1.82
CA TYR A 357 26.21 -4.56 3.24
C TYR A 357 27.63 -5.14 3.42
N GLY A 358 28.41 -4.58 4.34
CA GLY A 358 29.80 -4.94 4.59
C GLY A 358 30.81 -4.38 3.58
N LEU A 359 30.37 -3.68 2.53
CA LEU A 359 31.27 -2.93 1.66
C LEU A 359 31.47 -1.52 2.23
N HIS A 360 32.71 -1.25 2.65
CA HIS A 360 33.09 0.01 3.26
C HIS A 360 34.03 0.82 2.37
N GLY A 361 33.95 2.14 2.48
CA GLY A 361 34.83 3.08 1.79
C GLY A 361 34.56 4.53 2.16
N THR A 362 34.79 5.45 1.24
CA THR A 362 34.57 6.88 1.46
C THR A 362 33.12 7.29 1.16
N ILE A 363 32.70 8.46 1.68
CA ILE A 363 31.37 9.05 1.39
C ILE A 363 31.14 9.40 -0.10
N LYS A 364 32.18 9.29 -0.94
CA LYS A 364 32.10 9.54 -2.39
C LYS A 364 32.07 8.26 -3.22
N GLU A 365 32.33 7.11 -2.61
CA GLU A 365 32.37 5.82 -3.29
C GLU A 365 31.00 5.15 -3.28
N ARG A 366 30.27 5.25 -4.39
CA ARG A 366 28.98 4.58 -4.56
C ARG A 366 29.07 3.09 -4.22
N TRP A 367 27.97 2.55 -3.70
CA TRP A 367 27.82 1.17 -3.23
C TRP A 367 28.40 0.86 -1.85
N THR A 368 29.17 1.76 -1.25
CA THR A 368 29.59 1.62 0.15
C THR A 368 28.46 2.01 1.10
N GLU A 369 28.50 1.47 2.31
CA GLU A 369 27.56 1.89 3.36
C GLU A 369 27.74 3.36 3.74
N GLU A 370 28.98 3.89 3.73
CA GLU A 370 29.26 5.30 4.04
C GLU A 370 28.67 6.26 3.00
N TYR A 371 28.68 5.88 1.72
CA TYR A 371 28.02 6.68 0.69
C TYR A 371 26.50 6.69 0.89
N GLN A 372 25.89 5.54 1.18
CA GLN A 372 24.45 5.47 1.42
C GLN A 372 24.06 6.26 2.67
N GLU A 373 24.79 6.11 3.77
CA GLU A 373 24.60 6.90 5.00
C GLU A 373 24.64 8.41 4.71
N TYR A 374 25.71 8.89 4.06
CA TYR A 374 25.86 10.30 3.70
C TYR A 374 24.73 10.77 2.78
N LEU A 375 24.31 9.94 1.83
CA LEU A 375 23.17 10.24 0.95
C LEU A 375 21.89 10.48 1.74
N TYR A 376 21.62 9.64 2.74
CA TYR A 376 20.44 9.79 3.60
C TYR A 376 20.54 11.05 4.46
N GLU A 377 21.69 11.35 5.06
CA GLU A 377 21.88 12.58 5.83
C GLU A 377 21.57 13.84 5.02
N GLN A 378 22.09 13.93 3.79
CA GLN A 378 21.87 15.12 2.95
C GLN A 378 20.43 15.20 2.41
N ASN A 379 19.85 14.06 2.01
CA ASN A 379 18.46 14.03 1.55
C ASN A 379 17.48 14.37 2.68
N LEU A 380 17.72 13.93 3.91
CA LEU A 380 16.84 14.26 5.04
C LEU A 380 16.88 15.76 5.35
N LYS A 381 18.06 16.40 5.32
CA LYS A 381 18.20 17.86 5.45
C LYS A 381 17.45 18.63 4.35
N MET A 382 17.41 18.07 3.15
CA MET A 382 16.63 18.61 2.02
C MET A 382 15.12 18.44 2.26
N ILE A 383 14.68 17.22 2.62
CA ILE A 383 13.27 16.87 2.73
C ILE A 383 12.57 17.66 3.83
N GLU A 384 13.26 17.93 4.96
CA GLU A 384 12.71 18.76 6.04
C GLU A 384 12.34 20.18 5.59
N LYS A 385 12.93 20.67 4.50
CA LYS A 385 12.67 22.01 3.94
C LYS A 385 11.61 22.00 2.84
N ILE A 386 11.10 20.82 2.44
CA ILE A 386 10.08 20.72 1.39
C ILE A 386 8.75 21.27 1.94
N PRO A 387 8.13 22.26 1.26
CA PRO A 387 6.85 22.79 1.71
C PRO A 387 5.79 21.70 1.75
N ASN A 388 4.93 21.73 2.78
CA ASN A 388 3.81 20.80 2.96
C ASN A 388 4.19 19.32 3.11
N ILE A 389 5.46 19.00 3.38
CA ILE A 389 5.89 17.61 3.61
C ILE A 389 5.14 16.99 4.80
N ARG A 390 4.47 15.86 4.57
CA ARG A 390 3.72 15.08 5.56
C ARG A 390 4.04 13.59 5.52
N GLY A 391 5.04 13.18 4.76
CA GLY A 391 5.45 11.80 4.74
C GLY A 391 6.67 11.53 3.88
N VAL A 392 7.37 10.46 4.21
CA VAL A 392 8.43 9.91 3.36
C VAL A 392 8.38 8.39 3.43
N SER A 393 8.67 7.73 2.32
CA SER A 393 8.79 6.29 2.21
C SER A 393 10.05 5.96 1.40
N PRO A 394 11.23 5.85 2.04
CA PRO A 394 12.45 5.53 1.33
C PRO A 394 12.32 4.25 0.51
N TRP A 395 13.01 4.21 -0.62
CA TRP A 395 13.17 3.01 -1.43
C TRP A 395 14.53 2.40 -1.06
N ILE A 396 14.58 1.32 -0.28
CA ILE A 396 13.48 0.42 0.15
C ILE A 396 13.82 -0.22 1.52
N LEU A 397 12.89 -0.93 2.16
CA LEU A 397 13.16 -1.64 3.42
C LEU A 397 14.32 -2.65 3.28
N ALA A 398 14.19 -3.59 2.34
CA ALA A 398 15.16 -4.66 2.14
C ALA A 398 15.57 -4.78 0.67
N ASP A 399 16.83 -5.19 0.44
CA ASP A 399 17.30 -5.53 -0.91
C ASP A 399 16.37 -6.58 -1.54
N PHE A 400 16.07 -6.41 -2.83
CA PHE A 400 15.13 -7.28 -3.54
C PHE A 400 15.61 -7.60 -4.96
N ARG A 401 15.10 -8.69 -5.55
CA ARG A 401 15.50 -9.13 -6.89
C ARG A 401 14.99 -8.19 -8.00
N SER A 402 15.90 -7.81 -8.89
CA SER A 402 15.59 -7.08 -10.13
C SER A 402 16.51 -7.52 -11.27
N PRO A 403 15.96 -7.89 -12.44
CA PRO A 403 16.76 -8.29 -13.59
C PRO A 403 17.53 -7.12 -14.23
N ARG A 404 17.32 -5.88 -13.76
CA ARG A 404 17.96 -4.66 -14.28
C ARG A 404 19.23 -4.27 -13.51
N ARG A 405 19.65 -5.09 -12.53
CA ARG A 405 20.73 -4.78 -11.58
C ARG A 405 21.88 -5.77 -11.80
N LEU A 406 22.79 -5.38 -12.70
CA LEU A 406 23.74 -6.31 -13.34
C LEU A 406 25.21 -6.07 -12.95
N LEU A 407 25.51 -5.10 -12.08
CA LEU A 407 26.88 -4.86 -11.63
C LEU A 407 27.40 -6.10 -10.88
N PRO A 408 28.43 -6.80 -11.39
CA PRO A 408 28.94 -8.02 -10.76
C PRO A 408 29.45 -7.74 -9.35
N VAL A 409 29.35 -8.73 -8.45
CA VAL A 409 29.81 -8.69 -7.04
C VAL A 409 28.96 -7.77 -6.15
N ILE A 410 28.51 -6.65 -6.69
CA ILE A 410 27.74 -5.64 -5.95
C ILE A 410 26.25 -5.92 -6.04
N GLN A 411 25.71 -5.97 -7.25
CA GLN A 411 24.28 -6.10 -7.49
C GLN A 411 23.86 -7.55 -7.69
N ASP A 412 24.47 -8.28 -8.63
CA ASP A 412 24.17 -9.70 -8.89
C ASP A 412 22.65 -10.03 -8.92
N GLY A 413 21.88 -9.19 -9.62
CA GLY A 413 20.43 -9.32 -9.73
C GLY A 413 19.63 -8.74 -8.56
N TRP A 414 20.26 -7.99 -7.65
CA TRP A 414 19.63 -7.31 -6.52
C TRP A 414 19.62 -5.80 -6.70
N ASN A 415 18.47 -5.18 -6.44
CA ASN A 415 18.41 -3.76 -6.17
C ASN A 415 18.91 -3.52 -4.74
N ARG A 416 20.11 -2.96 -4.64
CA ARG A 416 20.87 -2.75 -3.38
C ARG A 416 20.45 -1.54 -2.55
N LYS A 417 19.28 -0.96 -2.82
CA LYS A 417 18.80 0.22 -2.09
C LYS A 417 18.16 -0.08 -0.74
N GLY A 418 18.09 -1.35 -0.34
CA GLY A 418 17.59 -1.73 0.97
C GLY A 418 18.37 -1.00 2.07
N LEU A 419 17.66 -0.55 3.10
CA LEU A 419 18.26 -0.22 4.39
C LEU A 419 18.69 -1.50 5.13
N ILE A 420 18.06 -2.62 4.77
CA ILE A 420 18.38 -3.98 5.22
C ILE A 420 18.86 -4.79 4.02
N SER A 421 19.89 -5.58 4.23
CA SER A 421 20.46 -6.48 3.23
C SER A 421 19.51 -7.66 2.92
N ASN A 422 19.77 -8.39 1.83
CA ASN A 422 19.04 -9.60 1.51
C ASN A 422 19.28 -10.76 2.51
N ASN A 423 20.16 -10.61 3.49
CA ASN A 423 20.37 -11.57 4.58
C ASN A 423 19.86 -11.05 5.95
N GLY A 424 19.23 -9.86 5.99
CA GLY A 424 18.60 -9.31 7.20
C GLY A 424 19.47 -8.37 8.03
N GLU A 425 20.69 -8.05 7.59
CA GLU A 425 21.58 -7.12 8.28
C GLU A 425 21.21 -5.67 7.98
N LYS A 426 21.23 -4.82 9.00
CA LYS A 426 20.94 -3.38 8.88
C LYS A 426 22.19 -2.65 8.42
N LYS A 427 22.06 -1.87 7.35
CA LYS A 427 23.12 -1.00 6.85
C LYS A 427 23.19 0.29 7.67
N LYS A 428 24.29 1.04 7.60
CA LYS A 428 24.47 2.32 8.32
C LYS A 428 23.28 3.29 8.15
N ALA A 429 22.80 3.46 6.92
CA ALA A 429 21.68 4.34 6.61
C ALA A 429 20.35 3.97 7.31
N PHE A 430 20.19 2.71 7.77
CA PHE A 430 19.05 2.31 8.59
C PHE A 430 18.98 3.15 9.86
N TYR A 431 20.11 3.33 10.53
CA TYR A 431 20.20 4.06 11.79
C TYR A 431 20.03 5.57 11.59
N THR A 432 20.52 6.12 10.47
CA THR A 432 20.25 7.52 10.08
C THR A 432 18.75 7.78 9.93
N MET A 433 18.03 6.88 9.23
CA MET A 433 16.58 6.97 9.09
C MET A 433 15.84 6.77 10.42
N GLN A 434 16.29 5.83 11.25
CA GLN A 434 15.71 5.58 12.56
C GLN A 434 15.77 6.83 13.45
N GLN A 435 16.93 7.49 13.52
CA GLN A 435 17.10 8.74 14.28
C GLN A 435 16.19 9.86 13.75
N PHE A 436 16.03 9.98 12.44
CA PHE A 436 15.08 10.92 11.84
C PHE A 436 13.65 10.61 12.27
N TYR A 437 13.23 9.34 12.25
CA TYR A 437 11.90 8.95 12.69
C TYR A 437 11.65 9.13 14.18
N GLU A 438 12.66 8.95 15.03
CA GLU A 438 12.57 9.30 16.45
C GLU A 438 12.35 10.80 16.65
N LYS A 439 13.07 11.65 15.89
CA LYS A 439 12.85 13.11 15.90
C LYS A 439 11.43 13.47 15.47
N ILE A 440 10.96 12.93 14.35
CA ILE A 440 9.60 13.19 13.84
C ILE A 440 8.54 12.66 14.81
N LYS A 441 8.75 11.50 15.42
CA LYS A 441 7.83 10.95 16.42
C LYS A 441 7.61 11.93 17.56
N LYS A 442 8.67 12.47 18.16
CA LYS A 442 8.59 13.48 19.24
C LYS A 442 7.86 14.78 18.85
N GLN A 443 7.76 15.08 17.54
CA GLN A 443 7.06 16.27 17.05
C GLN A 443 5.55 16.05 16.87
N TYR A 444 5.12 14.81 16.60
CA TYR A 444 3.74 14.49 16.21
C TYR A 444 2.99 13.60 17.22
N GLU A 445 3.71 12.97 18.15
CA GLU A 445 3.19 12.08 19.20
C GLU A 445 3.74 12.52 20.56
#